data_AF-A0A367XSE6-F1
#
_entry.id   AF-A0A367XSE6-F1
#
_cell.length_a   1.000
_cell.length_b   1.000
_cell.length_c   1.000
_cell.angle_alpha   90.00
_cell.angle_beta   90.00
_cell.angle_gamma   90.00
#
_symmetry.space_group_name_H-M   'P 1'
#
loop_
_entity.id
_entity.type
_entity.pdbx_description
1 polymer ?
#
loop_
_entity_poly.entity_id
_entity_poly.type
_entity_poly.pdbx_seq_one_letter_code
_entity_poly.pdbx_strand_id
1 'polypeptide(L)'
;MKSTILFAYLLHCVTLVAAIGFKGKIEGIPQVNELFKTRNKIVPNGQNYNNRIQVDLYPSDSFTPISTIIDSKYNFKFTSLQPGEYELIVNSYDFNFFNNRFKIVASDDSVVAYEHKLDENSYNVSSAVDLNDKSPLVINYFNTKEFYQSTGGSLKELLMNSPLGFIFRNRALTITFSICVAVMIAPYILKVVNPEFYAELNDIQTQVAKERIEKVEQAETPVKSTGVSRPTGAKQRR
;
A
#
# COMPACT_ATOMS: atom_id res chain seq x y z
N MET A 1 -7.19 -74.18 -34.18
CA MET A 1 -7.94 -73.61 -33.03
C MET A 1 -7.08 -73.15 -31.85
N LYS A 2 -5.73 -73.21 -31.90
CA LYS A 2 -4.86 -72.71 -30.80
C LYS A 2 -4.34 -71.28 -31.00
N SER A 3 -4.36 -70.75 -32.23
CA SER A 3 -3.82 -69.42 -32.55
C SER A 3 -4.80 -68.27 -32.27
N THR A 4 -6.12 -68.54 -32.26
CA THR A 4 -7.16 -67.53 -31.98
C THR A 4 -7.28 -67.19 -30.50
N ILE A 5 -6.88 -68.10 -29.61
CA ILE A 5 -6.88 -67.88 -28.15
C ILE A 5 -5.71 -66.98 -27.73
N LEU A 6 -4.58 -67.02 -28.46
CA LEU A 6 -3.42 -66.18 -28.16
C LEU A 6 -3.68 -64.69 -28.46
N PHE A 7 -4.49 -64.41 -29.49
CA PHE A 7 -4.89 -63.03 -29.84
C PHE A 7 -5.90 -62.43 -28.85
N ALA A 8 -6.74 -63.27 -28.21
CA ALA A 8 -7.70 -62.83 -27.20
C ALA A 8 -7.02 -62.42 -25.87
N TYR A 9 -5.90 -63.05 -25.52
CA TYR A 9 -5.11 -62.69 -24.34
C TYR A 9 -4.23 -61.45 -24.54
N LEU A 10 -3.75 -61.19 -25.77
CA LEU A 10 -2.96 -59.98 -26.07
C LEU A 10 -3.81 -58.69 -26.04
N LEU A 11 -5.13 -58.80 -26.22
CA LEU A 11 -6.05 -57.66 -26.25
C LEU A 11 -6.61 -57.27 -24.86
N HIS A 12 -6.24 -57.97 -23.79
CA HIS A 12 -6.80 -57.77 -22.44
C HIS A 12 -6.02 -56.80 -21.53
N CYS A 13 -4.93 -56.18 -22.00
CA CYS A 13 -4.11 -55.30 -21.15
C CYS A 13 -3.79 -53.94 -21.78
N VAL A 14 -4.77 -53.30 -22.42
CA VAL A 14 -4.70 -51.86 -22.68
C VAL A 14 -5.94 -51.21 -22.08
N THR A 15 -5.97 -51.12 -20.75
CA THR A 15 -6.79 -50.10 -20.10
C THR A 15 -6.17 -48.76 -20.44
N LEU A 16 -6.69 -48.12 -21.49
CA LEU A 16 -6.49 -46.69 -21.74
C LEU A 16 -7.12 -45.96 -20.56
N VAL A 17 -6.34 -45.72 -19.50
CA VAL A 17 -6.71 -44.76 -18.47
C VAL A 17 -6.70 -43.40 -19.18
N ALA A 18 -7.89 -42.88 -19.48
CA ALA A 18 -8.04 -41.53 -19.99
C ALA A 18 -7.48 -40.60 -18.92
N ALA A 19 -6.33 -40.01 -19.20
CA ALA A 19 -5.60 -39.25 -18.22
C ALA A 19 -6.27 -37.86 -18.10
N ILE A 20 -7.20 -37.72 -17.15
CA ILE A 20 -8.01 -36.52 -16.99
C ILE A 20 -7.18 -35.34 -16.48
N GLY A 21 -7.60 -34.12 -16.78
CA GLY A 21 -6.91 -32.91 -16.38
C GLY A 21 -7.81 -31.68 -16.47
N PHE A 22 -7.30 -30.53 -16.03
CA PHE A 22 -8.06 -29.29 -16.07
C PHE A 22 -7.18 -28.11 -16.45
N LYS A 23 -7.83 -27.04 -16.91
CA LYS A 23 -7.22 -25.75 -17.21
C LYS A 23 -7.64 -24.73 -16.15
N GLY A 24 -6.74 -23.81 -15.85
CA GLY A 24 -7.05 -22.65 -15.03
C GLY A 24 -6.50 -21.37 -15.65
N LYS A 25 -7.06 -20.25 -15.24
CA LYS A 25 -6.65 -18.90 -15.65
C LYS A 25 -6.70 -17.94 -14.47
N ILE A 26 -5.75 -17.01 -14.43
CA ILE A 26 -5.74 -15.92 -13.47
C ILE A 26 -6.20 -14.65 -14.18
N GLU A 27 -7.28 -14.05 -13.70
CA GLU A 27 -7.90 -12.87 -14.31
C GLU A 27 -7.66 -11.60 -13.49
N GLY A 28 -7.66 -10.47 -14.18
CA GLY A 28 -7.64 -9.15 -13.56
C GLY A 28 -6.26 -8.66 -13.11
N ILE A 29 -5.16 -9.32 -13.49
CA ILE A 29 -3.81 -8.84 -13.16
C ILE A 29 -3.57 -7.48 -13.86
N PRO A 30 -3.35 -6.40 -13.11
CA PRO A 30 -3.15 -5.08 -13.69
C PRO A 30 -1.74 -4.92 -14.27
N GLN A 31 -1.56 -3.89 -15.10
CA GLN A 31 -0.21 -3.43 -15.40
C GLN A 31 0.35 -2.68 -14.19
N VAL A 32 1.34 -3.27 -13.52
CA VAL A 32 1.97 -2.66 -12.35
C VAL A 32 2.98 -1.60 -12.79
N ASN A 33 2.89 -0.42 -12.18
CA ASN A 33 3.88 0.65 -12.33
C ASN A 33 5.05 0.43 -11.39
N GLU A 34 6.07 -0.29 -11.85
CA GLU A 34 7.25 -0.56 -11.03
C GLU A 34 8.25 0.60 -10.99
N LEU A 35 8.92 0.75 -9.84
CA LEU A 35 9.95 1.78 -9.62
C LEU A 35 11.13 1.66 -10.58
N PHE A 36 11.44 0.46 -11.07
CA PHE A 36 12.51 0.30 -12.05
C PHE A 36 12.12 0.89 -13.42
N LYS A 37 10.82 0.94 -13.75
CA LYS A 37 10.31 1.58 -14.99
C LYS A 37 10.48 3.09 -14.91
N THR A 38 10.26 3.69 -13.73
CA THR A 38 10.41 5.15 -13.53
C THR A 38 11.86 5.58 -13.36
N ARG A 39 12.75 4.72 -12.85
CA ARG A 39 14.18 5.02 -12.65
C ARG A 39 15.09 4.57 -13.79
N ASN A 40 14.53 4.17 -14.93
CA ASN A 40 15.26 3.64 -16.10
C ASN A 40 16.29 2.55 -15.75
N LYS A 41 15.95 1.68 -14.79
CA LYS A 41 16.81 0.56 -14.38
C LYS A 41 16.39 -0.69 -15.16
N ILE A 42 17.35 -1.34 -15.81
CA ILE A 42 17.13 -2.64 -16.45
C ILE A 42 17.13 -3.70 -15.34
N VAL A 43 15.96 -4.29 -15.07
CA VAL A 43 15.82 -5.43 -14.18
C VAL A 43 15.59 -6.67 -15.04
N PRO A 44 16.52 -7.64 -15.08
CA PRO A 44 16.31 -8.92 -15.74
C PRO A 44 15.02 -9.57 -15.24
N ASN A 45 14.16 -10.02 -16.15
CA ASN A 45 12.85 -10.61 -15.84
C ASN A 45 11.88 -9.73 -15.04
N GLY A 46 12.11 -8.40 -14.96
CA GLY A 46 11.27 -7.50 -14.18
C GLY A 46 9.80 -7.41 -14.62
N GLN A 47 9.46 -7.85 -15.83
CA GLN A 47 8.08 -7.89 -16.33
C GLN A 47 7.49 -9.31 -16.35
N ASN A 48 8.26 -10.32 -15.98
CA ASN A 48 7.87 -11.72 -16.08
C ASN A 48 7.18 -12.17 -14.79
N TYR A 49 6.05 -11.53 -14.50
CA TYR A 49 5.27 -11.83 -13.29
C TYR A 49 4.71 -13.24 -13.29
N ASN A 50 4.37 -13.79 -14.46
CA ASN A 50 3.87 -15.16 -14.58
C ASN A 50 4.86 -16.19 -14.02
N ASN A 51 6.17 -15.99 -14.16
CA ASN A 51 7.19 -16.87 -13.57
C ASN A 51 7.36 -16.68 -12.04
N ARG A 52 6.74 -15.65 -11.46
CA ARG A 52 6.75 -15.35 -10.01
C ARG A 52 5.42 -15.76 -9.35
N ILE A 53 4.59 -16.49 -10.08
CA ILE A 53 3.40 -17.14 -9.57
C ILE A 53 3.64 -18.65 -9.63
N GLN A 54 3.40 -19.33 -8.52
CA GLN A 54 3.54 -20.77 -8.35
C GLN A 54 2.15 -21.38 -8.20
N VAL A 55 1.88 -22.41 -8.99
CA VAL A 55 0.62 -23.17 -8.97
C VAL A 55 0.98 -24.62 -8.71
N ASP A 56 0.70 -25.05 -7.48
CA ASP A 56 1.03 -26.39 -7.00
C ASP A 56 -0.24 -27.13 -6.64
N LEU A 57 -0.31 -28.40 -7.04
CA LEU A 57 -1.38 -29.31 -6.72
C LEU A 57 -0.84 -30.42 -5.82
N TYR A 58 -1.29 -30.48 -4.57
CA TYR A 58 -0.86 -31.44 -3.56
C TYR A 58 -1.86 -32.60 -3.51
N PRO A 59 -1.48 -33.84 -3.87
CA PRO A 59 -2.33 -35.00 -3.63
C PRO A 59 -2.59 -35.18 -2.12
N SER A 60 -3.80 -35.59 -1.74
CA SER A 60 -4.14 -35.77 -0.31
C SER A 60 -3.30 -36.85 0.38
N ASP A 61 -2.70 -37.76 -0.39
CA ASP A 61 -1.87 -38.88 0.06
C ASP A 61 -0.36 -38.62 -0.08
N SER A 62 0.07 -37.48 -0.64
CA SER A 62 1.47 -37.18 -0.92
C SER A 62 1.82 -35.72 -0.68
N PHE A 63 2.95 -35.48 -0.02
CA PHE A 63 3.52 -34.14 0.14
C PHE A 63 4.30 -33.64 -1.09
N THR A 64 4.40 -34.46 -2.14
CA THR A 64 5.09 -34.04 -3.37
C THR A 64 4.09 -33.32 -4.28
N PRO A 65 4.23 -32.00 -4.50
CA PRO A 65 3.32 -31.28 -5.36
C PRO A 65 3.53 -31.66 -6.83
N ILE A 66 2.44 -31.65 -7.57
CA ILE A 66 2.45 -31.54 -9.03
C ILE A 66 2.42 -30.04 -9.32
N SER A 67 3.53 -29.49 -9.81
CA SER A 67 3.62 -28.07 -10.17
C SER A 67 3.33 -27.87 -11.66
N THR A 68 2.78 -26.72 -12.01
CA THR A 68 2.58 -26.31 -13.41
C THR A 68 3.12 -24.91 -13.66
N ILE A 69 3.44 -24.63 -14.93
CA ILE A 69 3.97 -23.34 -15.36
C ILE A 69 2.81 -22.49 -15.87
N ILE A 70 2.83 -21.20 -15.52
CA ILE A 70 1.88 -20.22 -16.01
C ILE A 70 2.42 -19.56 -17.29
N ASP A 71 1.59 -19.54 -18.33
CA ASP A 71 1.92 -18.89 -19.59
C ASP A 71 1.87 -17.35 -19.51
N SER A 72 2.28 -16.68 -20.59
CA SER A 72 2.29 -15.20 -20.65
C SER A 72 0.90 -14.55 -20.60
N LYS A 73 -0.16 -15.35 -20.73
CA LYS A 73 -1.57 -14.93 -20.65
C LYS A 73 -2.21 -15.34 -19.32
N TYR A 74 -1.39 -15.79 -18.36
CA TYR A 74 -1.79 -16.26 -17.04
C TYR A 74 -2.69 -17.50 -17.03
N ASN A 75 -2.55 -18.38 -18.03
CA ASN A 75 -3.19 -19.69 -18.04
C ASN A 75 -2.23 -20.77 -17.55
N PHE A 76 -2.80 -21.81 -16.94
CA PHE A 76 -2.09 -23.00 -16.51
C PHE A 76 -2.92 -24.25 -16.77
N LYS A 77 -2.28 -25.41 -16.74
CA LYS A 77 -2.98 -26.69 -16.92
C LYS A 77 -2.33 -27.80 -16.12
N PHE A 78 -3.18 -28.73 -15.67
CA PHE A 78 -2.78 -30.03 -15.16
C PHE A 78 -3.28 -31.09 -16.13
N THR A 79 -2.45 -32.08 -16.38
CA THR A 79 -2.75 -33.20 -17.28
C THR A 79 -2.47 -34.51 -16.56
N SER A 80 -3.23 -35.54 -16.90
CA SER A 80 -2.97 -36.89 -16.41
C SER A 80 -3.06 -37.06 -14.90
N LEU A 81 -4.02 -36.37 -14.29
CA LEU A 81 -4.39 -36.56 -12.90
C LEU A 81 -4.97 -37.96 -12.69
N GLN A 82 -4.54 -38.61 -11.63
CA GLN A 82 -5.17 -39.84 -11.17
C GLN A 82 -6.46 -39.50 -10.42
N PRO A 83 -7.47 -40.38 -10.42
CA PRO A 83 -8.65 -40.21 -9.58
C PRO A 83 -8.24 -40.05 -8.12
N GLY A 84 -8.79 -39.05 -7.44
CA GLY A 84 -8.43 -38.71 -6.08
C GLY A 84 -8.70 -37.25 -5.72
N GLU A 85 -8.35 -36.90 -4.49
CA GLU A 85 -8.50 -35.57 -3.95
C GLU A 85 -7.16 -34.84 -3.87
N TYR A 86 -7.17 -33.57 -4.23
CA TYR A 86 -5.98 -32.72 -4.25
C TYR A 86 -6.27 -31.34 -3.63
N GLU A 87 -5.25 -30.72 -3.07
CA GLU A 87 -5.27 -29.31 -2.65
C GLU A 87 -4.47 -28.47 -3.66
N LEU A 88 -5.14 -27.58 -4.37
CA LEU A 88 -4.51 -26.61 -5.27
C LEU A 88 -4.16 -25.36 -4.47
N ILE A 89 -2.89 -24.96 -4.53
CA ILE A 89 -2.39 -23.74 -3.89
C ILE A 89 -1.75 -22.86 -4.97
N VAL A 90 -2.20 -21.61 -5.05
CA VAL A 90 -1.72 -20.62 -5.99
C VAL A 90 -1.09 -19.46 -5.23
N ASN A 91 0.23 -19.35 -5.27
CA ASN A 91 0.97 -18.32 -4.56
C ASN A 91 1.66 -17.39 -5.55
N SER A 92 1.73 -16.11 -5.21
CA SER A 92 2.47 -15.13 -6.00
C SER A 92 3.38 -14.31 -5.12
N TYR A 93 4.55 -13.94 -5.62
CA TYR A 93 5.41 -12.96 -4.96
C TYR A 93 4.95 -11.52 -5.15
N ASP A 94 4.05 -11.24 -6.09
CA ASP A 94 3.67 -9.87 -6.46
C ASP A 94 2.20 -9.56 -6.23
N PHE A 95 1.34 -10.58 -6.21
CA PHE A 95 -0.11 -10.40 -6.16
C PHE A 95 -0.75 -11.18 -5.02
N ASN A 96 -1.85 -10.65 -4.50
CA ASN A 96 -2.80 -11.43 -3.73
C ASN A 96 -4.00 -11.78 -4.62
N PHE A 97 -4.61 -12.93 -4.35
CA PHE A 97 -5.80 -13.42 -5.04
C PHE A 97 -6.97 -13.49 -4.06
N PHE A 98 -8.20 -13.36 -4.55
CA PHE A 98 -9.40 -13.47 -3.71
C PHE A 98 -9.50 -14.86 -3.06
N ASN A 99 -9.27 -15.89 -3.87
CA ASN A 99 -9.11 -17.27 -3.41
C ASN A 99 -7.83 -17.81 -4.02
N ASN A 100 -6.95 -18.34 -3.18
CA ASN A 100 -5.66 -18.85 -3.58
C ASN A 100 -5.50 -20.35 -3.25
N ARG A 101 -6.57 -20.97 -2.73
CA ARG A 101 -6.62 -22.36 -2.31
C ARG A 101 -7.95 -22.98 -2.74
N PHE A 102 -7.86 -24.19 -3.29
CA PHE A 102 -9.02 -24.93 -3.77
C PHE A 102 -8.85 -26.41 -3.46
N LYS A 103 -9.94 -27.08 -3.11
CA LYS A 103 -10.01 -28.54 -3.13
C LYS A 103 -10.38 -28.98 -4.54
N ILE A 104 -9.59 -29.86 -5.13
CA ILE A 104 -9.84 -30.45 -6.45
C ILE A 104 -10.17 -31.92 -6.26
N VAL A 105 -11.31 -32.36 -6.77
CA VAL A 105 -11.72 -33.77 -6.77
C VAL A 105 -11.71 -34.25 -8.21
N ALA A 106 -10.77 -35.14 -8.53
CA ALA A 106 -10.68 -35.78 -9.84
C ALA A 106 -11.33 -37.18 -9.75
N SER A 107 -12.28 -37.43 -10.63
CA SER A 107 -12.85 -38.77 -10.89
C SER A 107 -12.33 -39.28 -12.23
N ASP A 108 -12.75 -40.47 -12.66
CA ASP A 108 -12.34 -41.02 -13.96
C ASP A 108 -12.72 -40.11 -15.14
N ASP A 109 -13.88 -39.45 -15.06
CA ASP A 109 -14.47 -38.69 -16.17
C ASP A 109 -14.70 -37.19 -15.89
N SER A 110 -14.51 -36.73 -14.65
CA SER A 110 -14.76 -35.34 -14.27
C SER A 110 -13.74 -34.80 -13.27
N VAL A 111 -13.54 -33.48 -13.29
CA VAL A 111 -12.76 -32.76 -12.28
C VAL A 111 -13.62 -31.64 -11.74
N VAL A 112 -13.78 -31.59 -10.41
CA VAL A 112 -14.57 -30.57 -9.73
C VAL A 112 -13.69 -29.79 -8.78
N ALA A 113 -13.82 -28.47 -8.78
CA ALA A 113 -13.14 -27.58 -7.84
C ALA A 113 -14.11 -27.02 -6.80
N TYR A 114 -13.62 -26.87 -5.58
CA TYR A 114 -14.30 -26.22 -4.47
C TYR A 114 -13.37 -25.19 -3.84
N GLU A 115 -13.91 -24.06 -3.40
CA GLU A 115 -13.19 -23.13 -2.56
C GLU A 115 -12.85 -23.78 -1.21
N HIS A 116 -11.61 -23.60 -0.78
CA HIS A 116 -11.14 -24.12 0.51
C HIS A 116 -10.21 -23.10 1.15
N LYS A 117 -10.61 -22.55 2.30
CA LYS A 117 -9.80 -21.54 2.98
C LYS A 117 -8.78 -22.18 3.92
N LEU A 118 -7.74 -21.42 4.22
CA LEU A 118 -6.76 -21.81 5.22
C LEU A 118 -7.44 -21.98 6.59
N ASP A 119 -7.06 -23.03 7.31
CA ASP A 119 -7.57 -23.35 8.66
C ASP A 119 -9.03 -23.84 8.72
N GLU A 120 -9.63 -24.19 7.57
CA GLU A 120 -10.94 -24.85 7.53
C GLU A 120 -10.79 -26.38 7.38
N ASN A 121 -11.42 -27.13 8.29
CA ASN A 121 -11.47 -28.61 8.24
C ASN A 121 -12.40 -29.15 7.14
N SER A 122 -13.17 -28.29 6.48
CA SER A 122 -14.12 -28.63 5.43
C SER A 122 -14.06 -27.58 4.31
N TYR A 123 -14.31 -27.99 3.07
CA TYR A 123 -14.39 -27.10 1.92
C TYR A 123 -15.84 -26.66 1.62
N ASN A 124 -15.99 -25.56 0.89
CA ASN A 124 -17.29 -24.99 0.56
C ASN A 124 -17.96 -25.78 -0.59
N VAL A 125 -18.79 -26.75 -0.25
CA VAL A 125 -19.51 -27.58 -1.25
C VAL A 125 -20.40 -26.75 -2.19
N SER A 126 -20.93 -25.61 -1.72
CA SER A 126 -21.77 -24.74 -2.57
C SER A 126 -21.01 -23.99 -3.66
N SER A 127 -19.67 -23.97 -3.58
CA SER A 127 -18.79 -23.35 -4.58
C SER A 127 -18.33 -24.32 -5.66
N ALA A 128 -18.99 -25.47 -5.81
CA ALA A 128 -18.64 -26.50 -6.78
C ALA A 128 -18.59 -25.92 -8.21
N VAL A 129 -17.44 -26.10 -8.87
CA VAL A 129 -17.26 -25.76 -10.27
C VAL A 129 -16.76 -26.98 -11.02
N ASP A 130 -17.57 -27.45 -11.98
CA ASP A 130 -17.16 -28.49 -12.93
C ASP A 130 -16.13 -27.93 -13.90
N LEU A 131 -14.92 -28.47 -13.83
CA LEU A 131 -13.81 -28.04 -14.67
C LEU A 131 -13.79 -28.84 -15.96
N ASN A 132 -13.87 -28.13 -17.08
CA ASN A 132 -13.74 -28.71 -18.41
C ASN A 132 -13.08 -27.71 -19.37
N ASP A 133 -12.93 -28.10 -20.63
CA ASP A 133 -12.29 -27.25 -21.64
C ASP A 133 -12.97 -25.90 -21.87
N LYS A 134 -14.28 -25.80 -21.59
CA LYS A 134 -15.08 -24.57 -21.74
C LYS A 134 -15.16 -23.76 -20.45
N SER A 135 -15.13 -24.43 -19.29
CA SER A 135 -15.13 -23.82 -17.95
C SER A 135 -13.82 -24.09 -17.21
N PRO A 136 -12.75 -23.33 -17.50
CA PRO A 136 -11.51 -23.42 -16.73
C PRO A 136 -11.71 -22.84 -15.32
N LEU A 137 -10.86 -23.25 -14.38
CA LEU A 137 -10.80 -22.66 -13.05
C LEU A 137 -10.37 -21.19 -13.13
N VAL A 138 -11.18 -20.28 -12.59
CA VAL A 138 -10.88 -18.84 -12.63
C VAL A 138 -10.42 -18.36 -11.27
N ILE A 139 -9.23 -17.77 -11.24
CA ILE A 139 -8.64 -17.17 -10.03
C ILE A 139 -8.58 -15.66 -10.24
N ASN A 140 -9.23 -14.92 -9.35
CA ASN A 140 -9.33 -13.47 -9.48
C ASN A 140 -8.23 -12.77 -8.68
N TYR A 141 -7.54 -11.85 -9.35
CA TYR A 141 -6.66 -10.86 -8.72
C TYR A 141 -7.41 -10.05 -7.66
N PHE A 142 -6.77 -9.82 -6.51
CA PHE A 142 -7.30 -8.97 -5.44
C PHE A 142 -6.55 -7.63 -5.37
N ASN A 143 -5.26 -7.66 -5.02
CA ASN A 143 -4.41 -6.48 -4.98
C ASN A 143 -2.93 -6.84 -5.22
N THR A 144 -2.11 -5.83 -5.48
CA THR A 144 -0.65 -5.97 -5.60
C THR A 144 -0.04 -5.95 -4.21
N LYS A 145 0.91 -6.85 -3.93
CA LYS A 145 1.61 -6.91 -2.65
C LYS A 145 2.52 -5.68 -2.52
N GLU A 146 2.40 -4.98 -1.40
CA GLU A 146 3.28 -3.87 -1.04
C GLU A 146 4.26 -4.34 0.03
N PHE A 147 5.54 -4.45 -0.33
CA PHE A 147 6.61 -4.84 0.61
C PHE A 147 7.27 -3.64 1.29
N TYR A 148 7.16 -2.46 0.69
CA TYR A 148 7.74 -1.24 1.22
C TYR A 148 6.68 -0.46 1.98
N GLN A 149 6.90 -0.31 3.28
CA GLN A 149 6.15 0.66 4.06
C GLN A 149 6.67 2.05 3.70
N SER A 150 5.83 2.87 3.06
CA SER A 150 6.12 4.28 2.91
C SER A 150 6.00 4.95 4.29
N THR A 151 7.10 5.49 4.82
CA THR A 151 7.12 6.34 6.02
C THR A 151 6.45 7.71 5.83
N GLY A 152 5.79 7.92 4.68
CA GLY A 152 5.26 9.20 4.25
C GLY A 152 3.78 9.35 4.52
N GLY A 153 3.42 9.70 5.76
CA GLY A 153 2.34 10.67 5.90
C GLY A 153 2.74 11.93 5.12
N SER A 154 1.81 12.60 4.44
CA SER A 154 2.14 13.83 3.71
C SER A 154 2.88 14.81 4.63
N LEU A 155 3.83 15.63 4.15
CA LEU A 155 4.40 16.72 4.96
C LEU A 155 3.30 17.58 5.60
N LYS A 156 2.18 17.73 4.90
CA LYS A 156 0.96 18.35 5.42
C LYS A 156 0.41 17.58 6.61
N GLU A 157 0.31 16.26 6.54
CA GLU A 157 -0.18 15.40 7.62
C GLU A 157 0.75 15.44 8.83
N LEU A 158 2.07 15.43 8.60
CA LEU A 158 3.08 15.60 9.65
C LEU A 158 2.96 16.99 10.29
N LEU A 159 2.81 18.05 9.49
CA LEU A 159 2.61 19.43 9.99
C LEU A 159 1.28 19.59 10.74
N MET A 160 0.22 18.95 10.27
CA MET A 160 -1.12 19.02 10.87
C MET A 160 -1.24 18.18 12.15
N ASN A 161 -0.38 17.17 12.31
CA ASN A 161 -0.27 16.34 13.51
C ASN A 161 0.87 16.77 14.45
N SER A 162 1.67 17.76 14.05
CA SER A 162 2.70 18.41 14.86
C SER A 162 2.08 19.31 15.95
N PRO A 163 2.84 19.67 17.01
CA PRO A 163 2.44 20.70 17.97
C PRO A 163 2.06 22.05 17.34
N LEU A 164 2.51 22.36 16.11
CA LEU A 164 2.08 23.56 15.37
C LEU A 164 0.81 23.35 14.55
N GLY A 165 0.33 22.11 14.44
CA GLY A 165 -0.86 21.75 13.66
C GLY A 165 -2.12 22.46 14.13
N PHE A 166 -2.24 22.81 15.42
CA PHE A 166 -3.38 23.59 15.92
C PHE A 166 -3.51 24.97 15.25
N ILE A 167 -2.37 25.60 14.90
CA ILE A 167 -2.33 26.89 14.22
C ILE A 167 -2.92 26.73 12.83
N PHE A 168 -2.45 25.73 12.08
CA PHE A 168 -2.83 25.49 10.69
C PHE A 168 -4.25 24.92 10.52
N ARG A 169 -4.86 24.40 11.60
CA ARG A 169 -6.27 23.99 11.65
C ARG A 169 -7.24 25.17 11.70
N ASN A 170 -6.81 26.35 12.17
CA ASN A 170 -7.67 27.54 12.30
C ASN A 170 -7.22 28.65 11.35
N ARG A 171 -8.09 29.05 10.42
CA ARG A 171 -7.80 30.08 9.41
C ARG A 171 -7.30 31.40 10.00
N ALA A 172 -7.85 31.85 11.13
CA ALA A 172 -7.43 33.09 11.76
C ALA A 172 -6.00 32.99 12.32
N LEU A 173 -5.69 31.88 12.99
CA LEU A 173 -4.35 31.64 13.54
C LEU A 173 -3.31 31.43 12.44
N THR A 174 -3.65 30.75 11.34
CA THR A 174 -2.78 30.62 10.16
C THR A 174 -2.43 31.98 9.57
N ILE A 175 -3.40 32.90 9.44
CA ILE A 175 -3.17 34.24 8.92
C ILE A 175 -2.23 35.02 9.85
N THR A 176 -2.53 35.03 11.15
CA THR A 176 -1.68 35.70 12.15
C THR A 176 -0.26 35.14 12.17
N PHE A 177 -0.11 33.82 12.15
CA PHE A 177 1.19 33.14 12.07
C PHE A 177 1.96 33.54 10.81
N SER A 178 1.29 33.58 9.66
CA SER A 178 1.91 33.98 8.38
C SER A 178 2.40 35.44 8.42
N ILE A 179 1.64 36.34 9.02
CA ILE A 179 2.04 37.74 9.21
C ILE A 179 3.26 37.84 10.13
N CYS A 180 3.26 37.12 11.26
CA CYS A 180 4.40 37.11 12.19
C CYS A 180 5.68 36.59 11.52
N VAL A 181 5.58 35.51 10.75
CA VAL A 181 6.71 34.95 10.00
C VAL A 181 7.20 35.93 8.93
N ALA A 182 6.29 36.60 8.22
CA ALA A 182 6.66 37.60 7.21
C ALA A 182 7.41 38.78 7.84
N VAL A 183 6.95 39.31 8.97
CA VAL A 183 7.63 40.40 9.69
C VAL A 183 9.01 39.97 10.19
N MET A 184 9.15 38.74 10.68
CA MET A 184 10.42 38.21 11.18
C MET A 184 11.45 38.01 10.06
N ILE A 185 11.03 37.55 8.88
CA ILE A 185 11.93 37.20 7.77
C ILE A 185 12.20 38.39 6.84
N ALA A 186 11.27 39.36 6.74
CA ALA A 186 11.40 40.57 5.91
C ALA A 186 12.76 41.29 6.02
N PRO A 187 13.32 41.59 7.21
CA PRO A 187 14.61 42.27 7.31
C PRO A 187 15.77 41.44 6.74
N TYR A 188 15.72 40.11 6.86
CA TYR A 188 16.76 39.23 6.31
C TYR A 188 16.71 39.17 4.78
N ILE A 189 15.51 39.16 4.20
CA ILE A 189 15.34 39.22 2.73
C ILE A 189 15.84 40.57 2.19
N LEU A 190 15.45 41.67 2.84
CA LEU A 190 15.89 43.01 2.43
C LEU A 190 17.40 43.15 2.49
N LYS A 191 18.06 42.61 3.52
CA LYS A 191 19.53 42.61 3.64
C LYS A 191 20.25 41.93 2.46
N VAL A 192 19.65 40.90 1.86
CA VAL A 192 20.25 40.16 0.74
C VAL A 192 19.96 40.84 -0.61
N VAL A 193 18.75 41.37 -0.79
CA VAL A 193 18.30 41.93 -2.09
C VAL A 193 18.72 43.40 -2.25
N ASN A 194 18.66 44.18 -1.17
CA ASN A 194 19.04 45.59 -1.18
C ASN A 194 19.67 46.01 0.17
N PRO A 195 21.00 45.86 0.32
CA PRO A 195 21.70 46.16 1.57
C PRO A 195 21.72 47.66 1.92
N GLU A 196 21.61 48.56 0.94
CA GLU A 196 21.61 50.01 1.18
C GLU A 196 20.30 50.46 1.83
N PHE A 197 19.17 50.00 1.30
CA PHE A 197 17.85 50.28 1.89
C PHE A 197 17.68 49.65 3.29
N TYR A 198 18.33 48.51 3.52
CA TYR A 198 18.36 47.88 4.85
C TYR A 198 19.12 48.72 5.89
N ALA A 199 20.26 49.32 5.51
CA ALA A 199 21.01 50.21 6.38
C ALA A 199 20.21 51.47 6.72
N GLU A 200 19.57 52.09 5.73
CA GLU A 200 18.69 53.26 5.92
C GLU A 200 17.51 52.95 6.87
N LEU A 201 16.84 51.81 6.71
CA LEU A 201 15.75 51.39 7.60
C LEU A 201 16.21 51.13 9.04
N ASN A 202 17.40 50.55 9.23
CA ASN A 202 17.97 50.36 10.57
C ASN A 202 18.34 51.70 11.22
N ASP A 203 18.87 52.64 10.46
CA ASP A 203 19.19 53.99 10.94
C ASP A 203 17.91 54.73 11.36
N ILE A 204 16.83 54.63 10.58
CA ILE A 204 15.51 55.19 10.94
C ILE A 204 14.97 54.52 12.22
N GLN A 205 15.05 53.20 12.35
CA GLN A 205 14.58 52.49 13.55
C GLN A 205 15.38 52.87 14.80
N THR A 206 16.70 53.04 14.68
CA THR A 206 17.55 53.45 15.82
C THR A 206 17.33 54.91 16.20
N GLN A 207 17.09 55.81 15.24
CA GLN A 207 16.73 57.20 15.50
C GLN A 207 15.36 57.29 16.21
N VAL A 208 14.35 56.58 15.73
CA VAL A 208 13.02 56.55 16.37
C VAL A 208 13.08 55.94 17.78
N ALA A 209 13.91 54.92 17.99
CA ALA A 209 14.13 54.36 19.32
C ALA A 209 14.81 55.36 20.27
N LYS A 210 15.82 56.09 19.80
CA LYS A 210 16.49 57.16 20.57
C LYS A 210 15.52 58.31 20.90
N GLU A 211 14.75 58.79 19.94
CA GLU A 211 13.74 59.84 20.17
C GLU A 211 12.66 59.41 21.19
N ARG A 212 12.28 58.13 21.21
CA ARG A 212 11.35 57.60 22.23
C ARG A 212 11.98 57.58 23.61
N ILE A 213 13.25 57.21 23.73
CA ILE A 213 13.97 57.20 25.01
C ILE A 213 14.14 58.64 25.52
N GLU A 214 14.54 59.57 24.65
CA GLU A 214 14.71 60.99 25.00
C GLU A 214 13.39 61.66 25.42
N LYS A 215 12.27 61.32 24.74
CA LYS A 215 10.93 61.81 25.14
C LYS A 215 10.45 61.24 26.47
N VAL A 216 10.87 60.04 26.85
CA VAL A 216 10.57 59.44 28.15
C VAL A 216 11.45 60.07 29.24
N GLU A 217 12.74 60.31 28.97
CA GLU A 217 13.65 61.00 29.91
C GLU A 217 13.24 62.47 30.15
N GLN A 218 12.74 63.18 29.13
CA GLN A 218 12.21 64.55 29.30
C GLN A 218 10.90 64.61 30.10
N ALA A 219 10.13 63.51 30.16
CA ALA A 219 8.88 63.44 30.92
C ALA A 219 9.10 63.20 32.43
N GLU A 220 10.30 62.81 32.86
CA GLU A 220 10.60 62.44 34.25
C GLU A 220 11.29 63.56 35.08
N THR A 221 11.47 64.78 34.56
CA THR A 221 11.99 65.90 35.39
C THR A 221 10.99 66.37 36.46
N PRO A 222 11.39 66.54 37.74
CA PRO A 222 10.47 66.58 38.88
C PRO A 222 9.88 67.97 39.14
N VAL A 223 8.55 68.08 39.11
CA VAL A 223 7.84 69.23 39.70
C VAL A 223 7.74 69.00 41.22
N LYS A 224 8.24 69.98 41.97
CA LYS A 224 8.24 70.05 43.44
C LYS A 224 6.89 69.66 44.05
N SER A 225 6.96 68.69 44.95
CA SER A 225 5.94 68.34 45.94
C SER A 225 5.53 69.56 46.77
N THR A 226 4.25 69.93 46.71
CA THR A 226 3.56 70.53 47.85
C THR A 226 2.22 69.82 48.07
N GLY A 227 2.20 68.99 49.10
CA GLY A 227 1.12 68.98 50.06
C GLY A 227 0.02 67.92 49.90
N VAL A 228 0.04 66.95 50.83
CA VAL A 228 -1.13 66.49 51.63
C VAL A 228 -2.33 65.97 50.81
N SER A 229 -2.71 64.70 50.81
CA SER A 229 -2.91 63.76 51.91
C SER A 229 -3.27 62.37 51.34
N ARG A 230 -2.81 61.30 52.01
CA ARG A 230 -3.44 59.96 51.98
C ARG A 230 -4.76 60.03 52.75
N PRO A 231 -5.81 59.27 52.40
CA PRO A 231 -5.90 57.90 52.91
C PRO A 231 -6.47 56.83 51.93
N THR A 232 -5.84 55.65 52.03
CA THR A 232 -6.43 54.29 52.14
C THR A 232 -7.84 53.99 51.59
N GLY A 233 -7.88 53.02 50.67
CA GLY A 233 -8.41 51.70 51.02
C GLY A 233 -9.74 51.25 50.38
N ALA A 234 -9.74 49.97 49.98
CA ALA A 234 -10.89 49.07 49.77
C ALA A 234 -11.75 49.34 48.51
N LYS A 235 -12.30 48.36 47.78
CA LYS A 235 -12.58 46.95 48.08
C LYS A 235 -12.92 46.25 46.76
N GLN A 236 -12.48 45.00 46.59
CA GLN A 236 -13.06 44.05 45.63
C GLN A 236 -14.58 43.93 45.82
N ARG A 237 -15.31 43.69 44.72
CA ARG A 237 -16.41 42.71 44.72
C ARG A 237 -16.80 42.27 43.31
N ARG A 238 -16.68 40.94 43.14
CA ARG A 238 -17.31 40.00 42.19
C ARG A 238 -16.93 40.12 40.71
#